data_AF-A0A7K1ESV8-F1
#
_entry.id   AF-A0A7K1ESV8-F1
#
_cell.length_a   1.000
_cell.length_b   1.000
_cell.length_c   1.000
_cell.angle_alpha   90.00
_cell.angle_beta   90.00
_cell.angle_gamma   90.00
#
_symmetry.space_group_name_H-M   'P 1'
#
loop_
_entity.id
_entity.type
_entity.pdbx_description
1 polymer ?
#
loop_
_entity_poly.entity_id
_entity_poly.type
_entity_poly.pdbx_seq_one_letter_code
_entity_poly.pdbx_strand_id
1 'polypeptide(L)' 'IIEAKAICASCPVLAQCRDHALAVQEPYGIWGGLSEDERAELIARSNRMAI' A
#
# COMPACT_ATOMS: atom_id res chain seq x y z
N ILE A 1 5.65 13.06 2.35
CA ILE A 1 5.10 11.90 1.61
C ILE A 1 5.93 11.57 0.35
N ILE A 2 6.26 12.55 -0.50
CA ILE A 2 7.00 12.32 -1.77
C ILE A 2 8.34 11.60 -1.57
N GLU A 3 9.13 11.99 -0.57
CA GLU A 3 10.46 11.39 -0.32
C GLU A 3 10.39 9.89 0.00
N ALA A 4 9.49 9.47 0.90
CA ALA A 4 9.30 8.06 1.22
C ALA A 4 8.80 7.24 0.01
N LYS A 5 7.88 7.80 -0.79
CA LYS A 5 7.41 7.15 -2.01
C LYS A 5 8.53 7.01 -3.05
N ALA A 6 9.44 7.99 -3.15
CA ALA A 6 10.59 7.94 -4.04
C ALA A 6 11.55 6.80 -3.67
N ILE A 7 11.76 6.55 -2.36
CA ILE A 7 12.54 5.40 -1.87
C ILE A 7 11.87 4.08 -2.28
N CYS A 8 10.54 3.98 -2.15
CA CYS A 8 9.84 2.77 -2.56
C CYS A 8 10.04 2.46 -4.06
N ALA A 9 10.12 3.47 -4.93
CA ALA A 9 10.21 3.27 -6.38
C ALA A 9 11.44 2.48 -6.84
N SER A 10 12.53 2.49 -6.08
CA SER A 10 13.74 1.69 -6.36
C SER A 10 13.82 0.39 -5.53
N CYS A 11 12.82 0.11 -4.69
CA CYS A 11 12.85 -1.03 -3.79
C CYS A 11 12.59 -2.36 -4.54
N PRO A 12 13.50 -3.35 -4.45
CA PRO A 12 13.37 -4.61 -5.19
C PRO A 12 12.19 -5.48 -4.73
N VAL A 13 11.65 -5.21 -3.54
CA VAL A 13 10.53 -5.95 -2.95
C VAL A 13 9.25 -5.12 -2.88
N LEU A 14 9.13 -4.06 -3.70
CA LEU A 14 7.98 -3.14 -3.68
C LEU A 14 6.63 -3.88 -3.76
N ALA A 15 6.50 -4.86 -4.65
CA ALA A 15 5.27 -5.63 -4.81
C ALA A 15 4.96 -6.45 -3.55
N GLN A 16 5.93 -7.21 -3.04
CA GLN A 16 5.77 -8.05 -1.84
C GLN A 16 5.42 -7.22 -0.61
N CYS A 17 6.07 -6.07 -0.43
CA CYS A 17 5.80 -5.12 0.65
C CYS A 17 4.37 -4.55 0.55
N ARG A 18 3.93 -4.21 -0.68
CA ARG A 18 2.56 -3.74 -0.93
C ARG A 18 1.53 -4.81 -0.61
N ASP A 19 1.73 -6.01 -1.12
CA ASP A 19 0.81 -7.13 -0.95
C ASP A 19 0.65 -7.47 0.53
N HIS A 20 1.76 -7.49 1.27
CA HIS A 20 1.73 -7.69 2.72
C HIS A 20 0.92 -6.59 3.41
N ALA A 21 1.22 -5.32 3.15
CA ALA A 21 0.54 -4.19 3.80
C ALA A 21 -0.97 -4.14 3.50
N LEU A 22 -1.38 -4.53 2.29
CA LEU A 22 -2.79 -4.66 1.93
C LEU A 22 -3.45 -5.85 2.63
N ALA A 23 -2.78 -7.00 2.70
CA ALA A 23 -3.32 -8.21 3.32
C ALA A 23 -3.54 -8.06 4.83
N VAL A 24 -2.61 -7.41 5.54
CA VAL A 24 -2.74 -7.17 6.99
C VAL A 24 -3.46 -5.86 7.33
N GLN A 25 -3.88 -5.10 6.32
CA GLN A 25 -4.49 -3.77 6.46
C GLN A 25 -3.67 -2.85 7.36
N GLU A 26 -2.37 -2.75 7.07
CA GLU A 26 -1.44 -2.01 7.91
C GLU A 26 -1.88 -0.54 8.08
N PRO A 27 -2.19 -0.09 9.32
CA PRO A 27 -2.86 1.18 9.57
C PRO A 27 -2.02 2.41 9.24
N TYR A 28 -0.68 2.33 9.31
CA TYR A 28 0.14 3.54 9.27
C TYR A 28 1.29 3.50 8.25
N GLY A 29 1.77 4.68 7.86
CA GLY A 29 2.98 4.89 7.07
C GLY A 29 2.90 4.54 5.58
N ILE A 30 4.05 4.66 4.90
CA ILE A 30 4.22 4.32 3.49
C ILE A 30 4.69 2.88 3.34
N TRP A 31 3.93 2.07 2.60
CA TRP A 31 4.25 0.68 2.34
C TRP A 31 4.08 0.37 0.86
N GLY A 32 5.09 -0.25 0.24
CA GLY A 32 5.03 -0.62 -1.17
C GLY A 32 4.70 0.54 -2.13
N GLY A 33 5.12 1.76 -1.78
CA GLY A 33 4.86 2.98 -2.54
C GLY A 33 3.46 3.60 -2.33
N LEU A 34 2.67 3.09 -1.39
CA LEU A 34 1.33 3.60 -1.09
C LEU A 34 1.29 4.28 0.27
N SER A 35 0.61 5.42 0.35
CA SER A 35 0.21 6.03 1.61
C SER A 35 -1.01 5.35 2.25
N GLU A 36 -1.30 5.72 3.49
CA GLU A 36 -2.39 5.16 4.30
C GLU A 36 -3.74 5.31 3.58
N ASP A 37 -4.00 6.51 3.06
CA ASP A 37 -5.19 6.87 2.29
C ASP A 37 -5.31 6.06 0.99
N GLU A 38 -4.24 5.97 0.20
CA GLU A 38 -4.22 5.17 -1.03
C GLU A 38 -4.47 3.69 -0.76
N ARG A 39 -3.90 3.13 0.33
CA ARG A 39 -4.19 1.74 0.73
C ARG A 39 -5.65 1.58 1.16
N ALA A 40 -6.18 2.50 1.95
CA ALA A 40 -7.57 2.46 2.39
C ALA A 40 -8.54 2.47 1.20
N GLU A 41 -8.26 3.27 0.17
CA GLU A 41 -9.05 3.28 -1.07
C GLU A 41 -9.01 1.93 -1.81
N LEU A 42 -7.83 1.31 -1.93
CA LEU A 42 -7.69 0.00 -2.56
C LEU A 42 -8.42 -1.09 -1.78
N ILE A 43 -8.29 -1.12 -0.45
CA ILE A 43 -8.99 -2.07 0.42
C ILE A 43 -10.50 -1.89 0.28
N ALA A 44 -11.00 -0.65 0.34
CA ALA A 44 -12.42 -0.37 0.18
C ALA A 44 -12.94 -0.79 -1.21
N ARG A 45 -12.14 -0.61 -2.27
CA ARG A 45 -12.47 -1.08 -3.63
C ARG A 45 -12.54 -2.60 -3.69
N SER A 46 -11.54 -3.30 -3.15
CA SER A 46 -11.49 -4.75 -3.12
C SER A 46 -12.69 -5.34 -2.36
N ASN A 47 -13.03 -4.76 -1.21
CA ASN A 47 -14.20 -5.19 -0.43
C ASN A 47 -15.51 -4.99 -1.18
N ARG A 48 -15.64 -3.92 -1.99
CA ARG A 48 -16.83 -3.70 -2.83
C ARG A 48 -16.95 -4.71 -3.97
N MET A 49 -15.85 -5.24 -4.48
CA MET A 49 -15.86 -6.26 -5.54
C MET A 49 -16.12 -7.69 -5.00
N ALA A 50 -15.96 -7.90 -3.69
CA ALA A 50 -16.21 -9.17 -3.03
C ALA A 50 -17.69 -9.39 -2.64
N ILE A 51 -18.57 -8.44 -2.97
CA ILE A 51 -20.03 -8.47 -2.74
C ILE A 51 -20.72 -8.69 -4.09
#